data_AF-A0A4Q5QWZ8-F1
#
_entry.id   AF-A0A4Q5QWZ8-F1
#
_cell.length_a   1.000
_cell.length_b   1.000
_cell.length_c   1.000
_cell.angle_alpha   90.00
_cell.angle_beta   90.00
_cell.angle_gamma   90.00
#
_symmetry.space_group_name_H-M   'P 1'
#
loop_
_entity.id
_entity.type
_entity.pdbx_description
1 polymer ?
#
loop_
_entity_poly.entity_id
_entity_poly.type
_entity_poly.pdbx_seq_one_letter_code
_entity_poly.pdbx_strand_id
1 'polypeptide(L)'
;MDQITPRDSSIKQWQAKEYDFHFERVITAIKGDSIFLDNPIVIALDKQYGGGAVYKYNFNGRITNVGIENIRCESAYASDTDEDHGWDAIHFNRVQNSWVDNVTAVYFGYSCVNLGNESRNITVKDCKSLDAKSKIAGGRRYSFNNDGQMNLFMNCVATEGRHDYVTGARVCGPNVFFQCKAERTHADIGPHHRWAIGTLYDNIITDGEINIQDRGNWGTGHGWAGANQVLWNCTASKAAVQNPWATGKNYVIGLQGEKYAGRLKGRPDGEWEGQNKKDLQPASLFEAQSGKTFKK
;
A
#
# COMPACT_ATOMS: atom_id res chain seq x y z
N MET A 1 -15.89 -10.00 10.38
CA MET A 1 -16.60 -10.66 9.27
C MET A 1 -16.27 -12.11 9.42
N ASP A 2 -17.28 -12.94 9.58
CA ASP A 2 -17.00 -14.35 9.82
C ASP A 2 -17.03 -15.12 8.49
N GLN A 3 -17.75 -14.59 7.47
CA GLN A 3 -17.81 -15.15 6.13
C GLN A 3 -17.99 -14.10 5.02
N ILE A 4 -17.26 -14.28 3.92
CA ILE A 4 -17.43 -13.57 2.64
C ILE A 4 -18.55 -14.25 1.85
N THR A 5 -19.56 -13.50 1.41
CA THR A 5 -20.64 -14.04 0.57
C THR A 5 -20.09 -14.63 -0.74
N PRO A 6 -20.17 -15.94 -0.98
CA PRO A 6 -19.59 -16.55 -2.16
C PRO A 6 -20.33 -16.08 -3.44
N ARG A 7 -19.57 -15.78 -4.49
CA ARG A 7 -20.09 -15.61 -5.85
C ARG A 7 -20.18 -16.97 -6.55
N ASP A 8 -19.18 -17.81 -6.31
CA ASP A 8 -18.98 -19.13 -6.89
C ASP A 8 -17.99 -19.93 -5.99
N SER A 9 -17.62 -21.14 -6.40
CA SER A 9 -16.71 -22.03 -5.65
C SER A 9 -15.24 -21.56 -5.58
N SER A 10 -14.86 -20.51 -6.32
CA SER A 10 -13.51 -19.94 -6.28
C SER A 10 -13.30 -18.97 -5.10
N ILE A 11 -14.37 -18.59 -4.38
CA ILE A 11 -14.28 -17.70 -3.23
C ILE A 11 -13.73 -18.46 -2.01
N LYS A 12 -12.56 -18.02 -1.55
CA LYS A 12 -11.88 -18.54 -0.38
C LYS A 12 -12.25 -17.74 0.87
N GLN A 13 -12.75 -18.45 1.88
CA GLN A 13 -12.95 -17.89 3.22
C GLN A 13 -11.60 -17.77 3.93
N TRP A 14 -11.41 -16.66 4.64
CA TRP A 14 -10.21 -16.43 5.43
C TRP A 14 -10.15 -17.41 6.59
N GLN A 15 -9.00 -18.02 6.83
CA GLN A 15 -8.77 -18.85 8.01
C GLN A 15 -7.91 -18.06 9.00
N ALA A 16 -8.26 -18.05 10.28
CA ALA A 16 -7.54 -17.28 11.30
C ALA A 16 -6.01 -17.50 11.26
N LYS A 17 -5.58 -18.76 11.12
CA LYS A 17 -4.16 -19.17 10.99
C LYS A 17 -3.41 -18.59 9.78
N GLU A 18 -4.11 -18.04 8.79
CA GLU A 18 -3.50 -17.43 7.60
C GLU A 18 -3.17 -15.94 7.81
N TYR A 19 -3.62 -15.37 8.94
CA TYR A 19 -3.53 -13.96 9.30
C TYR A 19 -2.65 -13.74 10.53
N ASP A 20 -1.58 -14.52 10.65
CA ASP A 20 -0.46 -14.22 11.53
C ASP A 20 0.47 -13.20 10.84
N PHE A 21 0.72 -12.07 11.51
CA PHE A 21 1.48 -10.96 10.95
C PHE A 21 2.88 -10.86 11.57
N HIS A 22 3.91 -11.00 10.74
CA HIS A 22 5.30 -10.97 11.16
C HIS A 22 5.90 -9.57 11.02
N PHE A 23 5.69 -8.74 12.04
CA PHE A 23 6.36 -7.45 12.15
C PHE A 23 7.82 -7.64 12.57
N GLU A 24 8.74 -7.15 11.74
CA GLU A 24 10.15 -7.16 12.05
C GLU A 24 10.54 -5.84 12.71
N ARG A 25 11.05 -5.89 13.95
CA ARG A 25 11.46 -4.71 14.72
C ARG A 25 12.80 -4.91 15.40
N VAL A 26 13.46 -3.80 15.70
CA VAL A 26 14.66 -3.77 16.55
C VAL A 26 14.24 -3.38 17.95
N ILE A 27 14.62 -4.18 18.94
CA ILE A 27 14.47 -3.79 20.35
C ILE A 27 15.55 -2.75 20.66
N THR A 28 15.14 -1.53 20.99
CA THR A 28 16.04 -0.40 21.28
C THR A 28 16.35 -0.27 22.77
N ALA A 29 15.48 -0.76 23.64
CA ALA A 29 15.71 -0.84 25.08
C ALA A 29 14.85 -1.94 25.72
N ILE A 30 15.30 -2.45 26.87
CA ILE A 30 14.54 -3.34 27.74
C ILE A 30 14.54 -2.75 29.15
N LYS A 31 13.36 -2.61 29.75
CA LYS A 31 13.17 -2.12 31.12
C LYS A 31 12.19 -3.03 31.85
N GLY A 32 12.70 -3.96 32.65
CA GLY A 32 11.86 -4.96 33.31
C GLY A 32 11.13 -5.83 32.30
N ASP A 33 9.80 -5.81 32.34
CA ASP A 33 8.89 -6.51 31.43
C ASP A 33 8.52 -5.72 30.17
N SER A 34 9.07 -4.51 30.02
CA SER A 34 8.79 -3.60 28.90
C SER A 34 9.93 -3.61 27.87
N ILE A 35 9.56 -3.74 26.60
CA ILE A 35 10.47 -3.58 25.46
C ILE A 35 10.12 -2.31 24.69
N PHE A 36 11.14 -1.64 24.17
CA PHE A 36 11.02 -0.46 23.30
C PHE A 36 11.45 -0.87 21.90
N LEU A 37 10.70 -0.44 20.89
CA LEU A 37 10.91 -0.81 19.49
C LEU A 37 11.34 0.42 18.68
N ASP A 38 12.08 0.19 17.60
CA ASP A 38 12.48 1.21 16.62
C ASP A 38 11.28 1.83 15.89
N ASN A 39 10.28 1.01 15.56
CA ASN A 39 9.04 1.43 14.89
C ASN A 39 7.80 0.82 15.56
N PRO A 40 6.63 1.49 15.48
CA PRO A 40 5.41 0.99 16.10
C PRO A 40 4.93 -0.32 15.47
N ILE A 41 4.22 -1.12 16.26
CA ILE A 41 3.37 -2.20 15.77
C ILE A 41 1.98 -1.60 15.52
N VAL A 42 1.54 -1.63 14.27
CA VAL A 42 0.34 -0.90 13.80
C VAL A 42 -0.92 -1.77 13.79
N ILE A 43 -0.97 -2.80 14.64
CA ILE A 43 -2.13 -3.68 14.85
C ILE A 43 -2.38 -3.87 16.35
N ALA A 44 -3.64 -4.09 16.73
CA ALA A 44 -4.01 -4.42 18.10
C ALA A 44 -3.43 -5.79 18.50
N LEU A 45 -2.89 -5.88 19.73
CA LEU A 45 -2.31 -7.09 20.30
C LEU A 45 -3.14 -7.64 21.48
N ASP A 46 -4.37 -7.16 21.66
CA ASP A 46 -5.27 -7.62 22.71
C ASP A 46 -5.54 -9.12 22.58
N LYS A 47 -5.65 -9.81 23.72
CA LYS A 47 -5.87 -11.27 23.76
C LYS A 47 -7.10 -11.72 22.96
N GLN A 48 -8.16 -10.90 22.93
CA GLN A 48 -9.38 -11.20 22.17
C GLN A 48 -9.17 -11.27 20.65
N TYR A 49 -8.08 -10.69 20.13
CA TYR A 49 -7.72 -10.69 18.71
C TYR A 49 -6.59 -11.67 18.36
N GLY A 50 -6.17 -12.52 19.30
CA GLY A 50 -5.09 -13.51 19.11
C GLY A 50 -3.82 -13.21 19.89
N GLY A 51 -3.67 -12.01 20.44
CA GLY A 51 -2.49 -11.62 21.21
C GLY A 51 -1.26 -11.32 20.36
N GLY A 52 -0.07 -11.45 20.97
CA GLY A 52 1.21 -11.29 20.28
C GLY A 52 2.31 -12.06 20.98
N ALA A 53 3.36 -12.39 20.23
CA ALA A 53 4.56 -13.04 20.74
C ALA A 53 5.80 -12.37 20.14
N VAL A 54 6.90 -12.38 20.91
CA VAL A 54 8.17 -11.80 20.51
C VAL A 54 9.16 -12.93 20.27
N TYR A 55 9.75 -12.97 19.07
CA TYR A 55 10.75 -13.94 18.70
C TYR A 55 12.04 -13.23 18.32
N LYS A 56 13.16 -13.72 18.85
CA LYS A 56 14.45 -13.40 18.26
C LYS A 56 14.57 -14.18 16.96
N TYR A 57 14.79 -13.48 15.85
CA TYR A 57 15.00 -14.10 14.55
C TYR A 57 16.31 -13.61 13.92
N ASN A 58 16.77 -14.33 12.91
CA ASN A 58 17.86 -13.92 12.05
C ASN A 58 17.49 -14.25 10.60
N PHE A 59 17.74 -13.33 9.67
CA PHE A 59 17.49 -13.53 8.25
C PHE A 59 18.82 -13.65 7.51
N ASN A 60 19.35 -14.88 7.43
CA ASN A 60 20.60 -15.14 6.74
C ASN A 60 20.48 -14.85 5.25
N GLY A 61 21.46 -14.16 4.68
CA GLY A 61 21.54 -13.88 3.24
C GLY A 61 20.61 -12.77 2.75
N ARG A 62 20.00 -11.98 3.65
CA ARG A 62 19.24 -10.80 3.22
C ARG A 62 20.15 -9.79 2.55
N ILE A 63 19.76 -9.35 1.35
CA ILE A 63 20.50 -8.36 0.57
C ILE A 63 20.31 -6.98 1.22
N THR A 64 21.35 -6.15 1.25
CA THR A 64 21.25 -4.81 1.83
C THR A 64 22.17 -3.81 1.14
N ASN A 65 21.86 -2.52 1.27
CA ASN A 65 22.59 -1.41 0.66
C ASN A 65 22.69 -1.49 -0.87
N VAL A 66 21.55 -1.79 -1.52
CA VAL A 66 21.42 -1.78 -2.98
C VAL A 66 20.75 -0.47 -3.42
N GLY A 67 21.40 0.24 -4.33
CA GLY A 67 20.83 1.41 -5.02
C GLY A 67 20.62 1.11 -6.49
N ILE A 68 19.43 1.41 -7.02
CA ILE A 68 19.18 1.46 -8.47
C ILE A 68 18.76 2.89 -8.81
N GLU A 69 19.58 3.59 -9.59
CA GLU A 69 19.40 5.02 -9.78
C GLU A 69 19.59 5.47 -11.23
N ASN A 70 18.86 6.50 -11.65
CA ASN A 70 19.10 7.25 -12.89
C ASN A 70 19.02 6.37 -14.16
N ILE A 71 18.04 5.46 -14.19
CA ILE A 71 17.84 4.51 -15.30
C ILE A 71 16.48 4.73 -15.96
N ARG A 72 16.45 4.61 -17.28
CA ARG A 72 15.22 4.45 -18.05
C ARG A 72 15.14 3.02 -18.57
N CYS A 73 14.11 2.30 -18.16
CA CYS A 73 13.77 0.96 -18.65
C CYS A 73 12.63 1.05 -19.66
N GLU A 74 12.77 0.40 -20.81
CA GLU A 74 11.74 0.33 -21.84
C GLU A 74 11.52 -1.14 -22.24
N SER A 75 10.29 -1.62 -22.11
CA SER A 75 9.92 -2.95 -22.58
C SER A 75 9.47 -2.90 -24.03
N ALA A 76 10.03 -3.76 -24.89
CA ALA A 76 9.46 -3.99 -26.23
C ALA A 76 8.11 -4.72 -26.11
N TYR A 77 7.14 -4.41 -26.96
CA TYR A 77 5.81 -5.02 -26.93
C TYR A 77 5.21 -5.07 -28.34
N ALA A 78 4.32 -6.03 -28.59
CA ALA A 78 3.67 -6.22 -29.89
C ALA A 78 2.33 -5.46 -30.03
N SER A 79 1.62 -5.23 -28.92
CA SER A 79 0.33 -4.52 -28.91
C SER A 79 0.00 -3.95 -27.52
N ASP A 80 -1.02 -3.10 -27.42
CA ASP A 80 -1.44 -2.50 -26.14
C ASP A 80 -1.91 -3.50 -25.07
N THR A 81 -2.29 -4.70 -25.50
CA THR A 81 -2.75 -5.79 -24.63
C THR A 81 -1.80 -6.99 -24.61
N ASP A 82 -0.59 -6.80 -25.13
CA ASP A 82 0.47 -7.81 -25.10
C ASP A 82 0.77 -8.22 -23.65
N GLU A 83 1.09 -9.50 -23.46
CA GLU A 83 1.47 -10.07 -22.17
C GLU A 83 2.82 -10.82 -22.26
N ASP A 84 3.43 -10.91 -23.45
CA ASP A 84 4.71 -11.57 -23.72
C ASP A 84 5.86 -10.56 -23.85
N HIS A 85 6.08 -9.80 -22.76
CA HIS A 85 7.14 -8.80 -22.65
C HIS A 85 7.56 -8.55 -21.19
N GLY A 86 8.31 -7.48 -20.90
CA GLY A 86 8.73 -7.13 -19.53
C GLY A 86 7.55 -6.79 -18.60
N TRP A 87 7.51 -7.44 -17.43
CA TRP A 87 6.46 -7.24 -16.42
C TRP A 87 6.86 -6.25 -15.33
N ASP A 88 8.00 -6.46 -14.69
CA ASP A 88 8.57 -5.57 -13.68
C ASP A 88 9.83 -4.90 -14.23
N ALA A 89 9.95 -3.57 -14.10
CA ALA A 89 11.22 -2.91 -14.37
C ALA A 89 12.22 -3.15 -13.23
N ILE A 90 11.77 -3.04 -11.99
CA ILE A 90 12.55 -3.33 -10.79
C ILE A 90 11.71 -4.15 -9.82
N HIS A 91 12.24 -5.30 -9.40
CA HIS A 91 11.64 -6.13 -8.37
C HIS A 91 12.66 -6.40 -7.26
N PHE A 92 12.33 -5.97 -6.03
CA PHE A 92 13.09 -6.30 -4.84
C PHE A 92 12.33 -7.30 -3.99
N ASN A 93 12.94 -8.45 -3.73
CA ASN A 93 12.51 -9.38 -2.68
C ASN A 93 13.69 -9.82 -1.82
N ARG A 94 13.50 -9.94 -0.51
CA ARG A 94 14.56 -10.23 0.48
C ARG A 94 15.67 -9.16 0.51
N VAL A 95 15.29 -7.90 0.36
CA VAL A 95 16.18 -6.74 0.36
C VAL A 95 15.84 -5.82 1.54
N GLN A 96 16.85 -5.23 2.19
CA GLN A 96 16.63 -4.20 3.20
C GLN A 96 17.58 -3.00 3.10
N ASN A 97 17.17 -1.86 3.66
CA ASN A 97 18.00 -0.63 3.72
C ASN A 97 18.58 -0.31 2.33
N SER A 98 17.70 -0.18 1.35
CA SER A 98 18.05 -0.08 -0.07
C SER A 98 17.10 0.92 -0.73
N TRP A 99 17.38 1.34 -1.96
CA TRP A 99 16.59 2.38 -2.59
C TRP A 99 16.54 2.28 -4.11
N VAL A 100 15.50 2.90 -4.66
CA VAL A 100 15.32 3.14 -6.09
C VAL A 100 15.10 4.64 -6.26
N ASP A 101 15.93 5.31 -7.06
CA ASP A 101 15.92 6.76 -7.22
C ASP A 101 15.91 7.16 -8.69
N ASN A 102 15.02 8.07 -9.10
CA ASN A 102 15.01 8.64 -10.45
C ASN A 102 15.00 7.57 -11.57
N VAL A 103 14.14 6.57 -11.42
CA VAL A 103 13.94 5.51 -12.43
C VAL A 103 12.66 5.75 -13.22
N THR A 104 12.73 5.62 -14.55
CA THR A 104 11.55 5.66 -15.42
C THR A 104 11.36 4.30 -16.09
N ALA A 105 10.21 3.67 -15.86
CA ALA A 105 9.78 2.46 -16.56
C ALA A 105 8.69 2.80 -17.57
N VAL A 106 8.84 2.32 -18.81
CA VAL A 106 7.86 2.54 -19.87
C VAL A 106 7.46 1.20 -20.51
N TYR A 107 6.16 1.03 -20.75
CA TYR A 107 5.56 -0.13 -21.42
C TYR A 107 5.57 -1.46 -20.65
N PHE A 108 5.88 -1.46 -19.35
CA PHE A 108 5.88 -2.67 -18.54
C PHE A 108 4.45 -3.15 -18.22
N GLY A 109 4.25 -4.47 -18.11
CA GLY A 109 2.93 -5.05 -17.90
C GLY A 109 2.44 -5.09 -16.45
N TYR A 110 3.34 -4.96 -15.48
CA TYR A 110 3.01 -4.93 -14.07
C TYR A 110 3.44 -3.64 -13.40
N SER A 111 4.73 -3.38 -13.21
CA SER A 111 5.18 -2.27 -12.38
C SER A 111 6.46 -1.59 -12.86
N CYS A 112 6.63 -0.34 -12.41
CA CYS A 112 7.94 0.28 -12.35
C CYS A 112 8.74 -0.29 -11.18
N VAL A 113 8.14 -0.34 -9.99
CA VAL A 113 8.77 -0.95 -8.81
C VAL A 113 7.80 -1.88 -8.10
N ASN A 114 8.25 -3.12 -7.90
CA ASN A 114 7.59 -4.15 -7.13
C ASN A 114 8.44 -4.50 -5.90
N LEU A 115 7.94 -4.24 -4.69
CA LEU A 115 8.58 -4.68 -3.45
C LEU A 115 7.85 -5.92 -2.93
N GLY A 116 8.53 -7.07 -2.97
CA GLY A 116 8.05 -8.33 -2.42
C GLY A 116 7.95 -8.32 -0.89
N ASN A 117 7.26 -9.33 -0.37
CA ASN A 117 6.88 -9.44 1.05
C ASN A 117 8.05 -9.54 2.05
N GLU A 118 9.24 -9.96 1.59
CA GLU A 118 10.44 -10.05 2.44
C GLU A 118 11.33 -8.80 2.33
N SER A 119 10.87 -7.76 1.64
CA SER A 119 11.57 -6.48 1.52
C SER A 119 11.16 -5.49 2.62
N ARG A 120 12.14 -4.76 3.18
CA ARG A 120 11.86 -3.77 4.23
C ARG A 120 12.81 -2.58 4.23
N ASN A 121 12.39 -1.46 4.81
CA ASN A 121 13.22 -0.26 4.91
C ASN A 121 13.72 0.20 3.52
N ILE A 122 12.88 0.11 2.50
CA ILE A 122 13.19 0.51 1.13
C ILE A 122 12.62 1.90 0.86
N THR A 123 13.43 2.78 0.26
CA THR A 123 12.96 4.07 -0.27
C THR A 123 12.89 4.02 -1.79
N VAL A 124 11.71 4.23 -2.35
CA VAL A 124 11.49 4.43 -3.78
C VAL A 124 11.15 5.89 -3.97
N LYS A 125 11.96 6.65 -4.70
CA LYS A 125 11.68 8.07 -4.89
C LYS A 125 11.94 8.57 -6.30
N ASP A 126 11.22 9.62 -6.67
CA ASP A 126 11.39 10.33 -7.94
C ASP A 126 11.23 9.42 -9.18
N CYS A 127 10.44 8.34 -9.05
CA CYS A 127 10.28 7.31 -10.08
C CYS A 127 9.01 7.51 -10.94
N LYS A 128 9.03 6.97 -12.16
CA LYS A 128 7.92 7.10 -13.13
C LYS A 128 7.53 5.75 -13.72
N SER A 129 6.24 5.43 -13.73
CA SER A 129 5.64 4.26 -14.38
C SER A 129 4.73 4.72 -15.51
N LEU A 130 5.13 4.54 -16.76
CA LEU A 130 4.47 5.18 -17.90
C LEU A 130 3.95 4.15 -18.92
N ASP A 131 2.74 4.41 -19.41
CA ASP A 131 2.14 3.79 -20.60
C ASP A 131 2.14 2.25 -20.56
N ALA A 132 1.71 1.66 -19.44
CA ALA A 132 1.71 0.21 -19.23
C ALA A 132 1.03 -0.58 -20.38
N LYS A 133 1.63 -1.72 -20.75
CA LYS A 133 1.14 -2.62 -21.81
C LYS A 133 0.75 -3.95 -21.19
N SER A 134 -0.54 -4.25 -21.22
CA SER A 134 -1.14 -5.48 -20.71
C SER A 134 -2.63 -5.40 -20.90
N LYS A 135 -3.34 -6.52 -20.74
CA LYS A 135 -4.79 -6.46 -20.51
C LYS A 135 -5.10 -5.62 -19.26
N ILE A 136 -6.18 -4.86 -19.31
CA ILE A 136 -6.74 -4.15 -18.15
C ILE A 136 -7.57 -5.16 -17.35
N ALA A 137 -6.87 -6.01 -16.60
CA ALA A 137 -7.45 -7.11 -15.82
C ALA A 137 -6.71 -7.32 -14.50
N GLY A 138 -7.29 -8.15 -13.61
CA GLY A 138 -6.72 -8.50 -12.30
C GLY A 138 -5.27 -9.00 -12.41
N GLY A 139 -4.38 -8.57 -11.50
CA GLY A 139 -2.98 -9.00 -11.49
C GLY A 139 -2.06 -8.32 -12.51
N ARG A 140 -2.46 -7.17 -13.06
CA ARG A 140 -1.64 -6.35 -13.97
C ARG A 140 -1.69 -4.88 -13.60
N ARG A 141 -0.68 -4.12 -14.05
CA ARG A 141 -0.57 -2.65 -13.94
C ARG A 141 -0.61 -2.12 -12.50
N TYR A 142 0.22 -2.68 -11.63
CA TYR A 142 0.39 -2.26 -10.25
C TYR A 142 1.65 -1.39 -10.16
N SER A 143 1.54 -0.14 -10.64
CA SER A 143 2.65 0.74 -10.99
C SER A 143 3.75 0.82 -9.92
N PHE A 144 3.35 0.96 -8.66
CA PHE A 144 4.18 0.88 -7.47
C PHE A 144 3.54 -0.08 -6.45
N ASN A 145 3.98 -1.34 -6.48
CA ASN A 145 3.51 -2.41 -5.60
C ASN A 145 4.38 -2.52 -4.35
N ASN A 146 3.75 -2.62 -3.18
CA ASN A 146 4.43 -2.84 -1.91
C ASN A 146 3.76 -3.96 -1.09
N ASP A 147 4.39 -5.11 -1.08
CA ASP A 147 4.03 -6.22 -0.19
C ASP A 147 4.89 -6.30 1.07
N GLY A 148 5.93 -5.45 1.16
CA GLY A 148 6.89 -5.39 2.25
C GLY A 148 6.50 -4.48 3.41
N GLN A 149 7.45 -4.16 4.29
CA GLN A 149 7.22 -3.41 5.54
C GLN A 149 8.23 -2.27 5.77
N MET A 150 7.79 -1.17 6.39
CA MET A 150 8.64 0.02 6.63
C MET A 150 9.21 0.62 5.34
N ASN A 151 8.45 0.54 4.24
CA ASN A 151 8.85 1.08 2.94
C ASN A 151 8.22 2.45 2.69
N LEU A 152 8.95 3.29 1.96
CA LEU A 152 8.56 4.63 1.55
C LEU A 152 8.58 4.73 0.03
N PHE A 153 7.49 5.23 -0.54
CA PHE A 153 7.39 5.67 -1.93
C PHE A 153 7.14 7.18 -1.92
N MET A 154 7.98 7.95 -2.59
CA MET A 154 7.97 9.41 -2.52
C MET A 154 8.11 10.03 -3.90
N ASN A 155 7.30 11.05 -4.22
CA ASN A 155 7.43 11.82 -5.48
C ASN A 155 7.32 10.95 -6.74
N CYS A 156 6.57 9.85 -6.69
CA CYS A 156 6.41 8.95 -7.82
C CYS A 156 5.26 9.42 -8.74
N VAL A 157 5.36 9.10 -10.03
CA VAL A 157 4.32 9.39 -11.04
C VAL A 157 3.93 8.12 -11.78
N ALA A 158 2.64 7.91 -12.00
CA ALA A 158 2.13 6.79 -12.79
C ALA A 158 1.09 7.22 -13.81
N THR A 159 1.07 6.56 -14.97
CA THR A 159 0.01 6.68 -15.99
C THR A 159 -0.51 5.33 -16.42
N GLU A 160 -1.79 5.25 -16.80
CA GLU A 160 -2.42 4.06 -17.36
C GLU A 160 -2.42 2.82 -16.44
N GLY A 161 -2.17 3.02 -15.13
CA GLY A 161 -2.14 1.96 -14.14
C GLY A 161 -3.53 1.52 -13.69
N ARG A 162 -3.62 0.34 -13.06
CA ARG A 162 -4.83 -0.12 -12.37
C ARG A 162 -4.76 0.21 -10.89
N HIS A 163 -3.75 -0.30 -10.19
CA HIS A 163 -3.59 -0.06 -8.75
C HIS A 163 -2.22 0.61 -8.54
N ASP A 164 -2.15 1.92 -8.75
CA ASP A 164 -0.87 2.63 -8.90
C ASP A 164 -0.01 2.70 -7.64
N TYR A 165 -0.64 2.86 -6.47
CA TYR A 165 0.02 2.91 -5.17
C TYR A 165 -0.64 1.89 -4.25
N VAL A 166 -0.15 0.66 -4.31
CA VAL A 166 -0.91 -0.51 -3.86
C VAL A 166 -0.13 -1.37 -2.87
N THR A 167 -0.87 -1.91 -1.90
CA THR A 167 -0.40 -3.00 -1.04
C THR A 167 -1.22 -4.25 -1.34
N GLY A 168 -0.57 -5.42 -1.39
CA GLY A 168 -1.23 -6.69 -1.61
C GLY A 168 -1.81 -7.30 -0.34
N ALA A 169 -1.75 -8.64 -0.26
CA ALA A 169 -2.31 -9.40 0.85
C ALA A 169 -1.35 -9.49 2.04
N ARG A 170 -1.88 -9.23 3.24
CA ARG A 170 -1.23 -9.43 4.54
C ARG A 170 0.03 -8.59 4.73
N VAL A 171 -0.01 -7.36 4.24
CA VAL A 171 1.12 -6.43 4.27
C VAL A 171 1.24 -5.77 5.65
N CYS A 172 2.41 -5.92 6.26
CA CYS A 172 2.73 -5.34 7.56
C CYS A 172 3.26 -3.91 7.40
N GLY A 173 2.65 -2.93 8.06
CA GLY A 173 3.15 -1.57 8.10
C GLY A 173 4.18 -1.29 9.21
N PRO A 174 4.51 0.00 9.47
CA PRO A 174 4.02 1.14 8.71
C PRO A 174 4.58 1.15 7.28
N ASN A 175 3.82 1.64 6.30
CA ASN A 175 4.28 1.90 4.94
C ASN A 175 3.78 3.28 4.51
N VAL A 176 4.48 3.94 3.59
CA VAL A 176 4.12 5.30 3.17
C VAL A 176 4.15 5.43 1.65
N PHE A 177 3.09 6.02 1.10
CA PHE A 177 3.08 6.63 -0.23
C PHE A 177 2.89 8.14 -0.04
N PHE A 178 3.90 8.93 -0.36
CA PHE A 178 3.96 10.35 -0.06
C PHE A 178 4.20 11.18 -1.34
N GLN A 179 3.34 12.18 -1.56
CA GLN A 179 3.48 13.14 -2.67
C GLN A 179 3.53 12.47 -4.06
N CYS A 180 2.74 11.42 -4.26
CA CYS A 180 2.70 10.69 -5.53
C CYS A 180 1.50 11.09 -6.40
N LYS A 181 1.64 10.94 -7.73
CA LYS A 181 0.61 11.30 -8.72
C LYS A 181 0.22 10.11 -9.61
N ALA A 182 -1.07 9.91 -9.87
CA ALA A 182 -1.54 8.93 -10.85
C ALA A 182 -2.57 9.54 -11.81
N GLU A 183 -2.43 9.31 -13.10
CA GLU A 183 -3.32 9.84 -14.14
C GLU A 183 -3.79 8.73 -15.09
N ARG A 184 -4.99 8.92 -15.67
CA ARG A 184 -5.64 7.96 -16.57
C ARG A 184 -5.71 6.58 -15.93
N THR A 185 -6.13 6.56 -14.67
CA THR A 185 -6.21 5.35 -13.86
C THR A 185 -7.36 4.44 -14.33
N HIS A 186 -7.16 3.13 -14.18
CA HIS A 186 -8.10 2.09 -14.60
C HIS A 186 -8.67 1.27 -13.42
N ALA A 187 -8.22 1.56 -12.20
CA ALA A 187 -8.84 1.11 -10.95
C ALA A 187 -8.37 2.02 -9.79
N ASP A 188 -8.73 1.64 -8.57
CA ASP A 188 -8.53 2.46 -7.39
C ASP A 188 -7.13 2.30 -6.76
N ILE A 189 -6.61 3.38 -6.19
CA ILE A 189 -5.47 3.37 -5.26
C ILE A 189 -5.94 2.90 -3.88
N GLY A 190 -5.05 2.28 -3.12
CA GLY A 190 -5.34 1.78 -1.77
C GLY A 190 -4.90 0.33 -1.59
N PRO A 191 -5.20 -0.28 -0.44
CA PRO A 191 -4.97 -1.70 -0.26
C PRO A 191 -5.80 -2.52 -1.26
N HIS A 192 -5.15 -3.48 -1.92
CA HIS A 192 -5.78 -4.26 -2.97
C HIS A 192 -6.72 -5.33 -2.41
N HIS A 193 -6.24 -6.11 -1.44
CA HIS A 193 -6.98 -7.25 -0.90
C HIS A 193 -6.36 -7.80 0.37
N ARG A 194 -7.18 -8.44 1.23
CA ARG A 194 -6.72 -9.34 2.29
C ARG A 194 -5.67 -8.75 3.22
N TRP A 195 -6.08 -7.64 3.80
CA TRP A 195 -5.58 -7.06 5.04
C TRP A 195 -4.14 -6.54 5.01
N ALA A 196 -3.94 -5.38 4.39
CA ALA A 196 -2.79 -4.53 4.66
C ALA A 196 -3.03 -3.67 5.91
N ILE A 197 -1.96 -3.34 6.65
CA ILE A 197 -2.05 -2.66 7.95
C ILE A 197 -1.14 -1.44 7.96
N GLY A 198 -1.67 -0.28 8.39
CA GLY A 198 -0.81 0.85 8.76
C GLY A 198 -0.14 1.56 7.58
N THR A 199 -0.81 1.66 6.43
CA THR A 199 -0.29 2.46 5.32
C THR A 199 -0.78 3.90 5.42
N LEU A 200 0.15 4.83 5.27
CA LEU A 200 -0.13 6.25 5.10
C LEU A 200 -0.10 6.59 3.60
N TYR A 201 -1.21 7.09 3.10
CA TYR A 201 -1.34 7.75 1.80
C TYR A 201 -1.37 9.25 2.07
N ASP A 202 -0.30 9.95 1.74
CA ASP A 202 -0.13 11.35 2.11
C ASP A 202 0.13 12.19 0.85
N ASN A 203 -0.69 13.20 0.61
CA ASN A 203 -0.60 14.08 -0.57
C ASN A 203 -0.62 13.31 -1.91
N ILE A 204 -1.41 12.23 -2.00
CA ILE A 204 -1.67 11.56 -3.29
C ILE A 204 -2.56 12.43 -4.15
N ILE A 205 -2.24 12.57 -5.44
CA ILE A 205 -3.10 13.24 -6.43
C ILE A 205 -3.47 12.23 -7.52
N THR A 206 -4.76 12.02 -7.73
CA THR A 206 -5.25 11.14 -8.79
C THR A 206 -6.54 11.64 -9.44
N ASP A 207 -6.72 11.33 -10.72
CA ASP A 207 -8.01 11.46 -11.41
C ASP A 207 -8.95 10.27 -11.14
N GLY A 208 -8.43 9.22 -10.49
CA GLY A 208 -9.14 8.01 -10.11
C GLY A 208 -9.73 8.04 -8.71
N GLU A 209 -9.98 6.85 -8.17
CA GLU A 209 -10.51 6.65 -6.83
C GLU A 209 -9.41 6.25 -5.84
N ILE A 210 -9.60 6.55 -4.56
CA ILE A 210 -8.81 5.96 -3.47
C ILE A 210 -9.76 5.20 -2.54
N ASN A 211 -9.63 3.88 -2.43
CA ASN A 211 -10.53 3.09 -1.59
C ASN A 211 -9.83 2.20 -0.58
N ILE A 212 -10.32 2.26 0.66
CA ILE A 212 -10.03 1.35 1.75
C ILE A 212 -11.36 0.76 2.19
N GLN A 213 -11.73 -0.39 1.61
CA GLN A 213 -13.07 -0.93 1.75
C GLN A 213 -13.08 -2.45 1.91
N ASP A 214 -14.20 -2.96 2.40
CA ASP A 214 -14.54 -4.37 2.23
C ASP A 214 -14.89 -4.63 0.76
N ARG A 215 -13.99 -5.35 0.08
CA ARG A 215 -14.14 -5.77 -1.30
C ARG A 215 -14.89 -7.09 -1.42
N GLY A 216 -15.29 -7.73 -0.32
CA GLY A 216 -16.07 -8.96 -0.28
C GLY A 216 -15.57 -10.04 -1.24
N ASN A 217 -16.44 -10.48 -2.14
CA ASN A 217 -16.18 -11.56 -3.10
C ASN A 217 -15.51 -11.12 -4.41
N TRP A 218 -14.88 -9.94 -4.44
CA TRP A 218 -13.97 -9.63 -5.56
C TRP A 218 -12.78 -10.58 -5.55
N GLY A 219 -12.22 -10.80 -6.75
CA GLY A 219 -11.21 -11.81 -7.01
C GLY A 219 -11.62 -13.17 -6.46
N THR A 220 -10.78 -13.75 -5.61
CA THR A 220 -11.01 -15.04 -4.96
C THR A 220 -11.51 -14.90 -3.52
N GLY A 221 -12.12 -13.78 -3.15
CA GLY A 221 -12.52 -13.45 -1.77
C GLY A 221 -11.60 -12.43 -1.12
N HIS A 222 -11.59 -11.21 -1.63
CA HIS A 222 -10.72 -10.13 -1.18
C HIS A 222 -11.01 -9.63 0.23
N GLY A 223 -12.27 -9.67 0.67
CA GLY A 223 -12.72 -9.22 1.99
C GLY A 223 -12.27 -7.79 2.33
N TRP A 224 -12.01 -7.54 3.61
CA TRP A 224 -11.45 -6.28 4.09
C TRP A 224 -10.06 -6.05 3.48
N ALA A 225 -9.91 -4.96 2.73
CA ALA A 225 -8.65 -4.68 2.05
C ALA A 225 -7.56 -4.22 3.04
N GLY A 226 -7.89 -3.38 4.01
CA GLY A 226 -6.92 -2.94 5.02
C GLY A 226 -7.53 -2.28 6.24
N ALA A 227 -6.70 -2.15 7.27
CA ALA A 227 -7.00 -1.53 8.55
C ALA A 227 -5.88 -0.58 8.99
N ASN A 228 -6.19 0.36 9.90
CA ASN A 228 -5.21 1.36 10.37
C ASN A 228 -4.59 2.18 9.23
N GLN A 229 -5.33 2.36 8.15
CA GLN A 229 -4.92 3.14 6.99
C GLN A 229 -5.22 4.62 7.22
N VAL A 230 -4.39 5.50 6.67
CA VAL A 230 -4.60 6.96 6.76
C VAL A 230 -4.50 7.56 5.38
N LEU A 231 -5.56 8.26 4.95
CA LEU A 231 -5.51 9.22 3.85
C LEU A 231 -5.31 10.60 4.44
N TRP A 232 -4.21 11.25 4.10
CA TRP A 232 -3.88 12.60 4.53
C TRP A 232 -3.74 13.51 3.33
N ASN A 233 -4.51 14.59 3.29
CA ASN A 233 -4.44 15.66 2.29
C ASN A 233 -4.39 15.16 0.82
N CYS A 234 -5.14 14.09 0.51
CA CYS A 234 -5.17 13.51 -0.84
C CYS A 234 -6.19 14.23 -1.74
N THR A 235 -5.97 14.18 -3.04
CA THR A 235 -6.92 14.61 -4.08
C THR A 235 -7.30 13.42 -4.94
N ALA A 236 -8.59 13.14 -5.07
CA ALA A 236 -9.14 12.05 -5.87
C ALA A 236 -10.49 12.43 -6.47
N SER A 237 -10.96 11.71 -7.49
CA SER A 237 -12.33 11.88 -7.98
C SER A 237 -13.35 11.58 -6.86
N LYS A 238 -13.16 10.44 -6.19
CA LYS A 238 -13.93 10.03 -5.01
C LYS A 238 -13.17 9.01 -4.17
N ALA A 239 -13.60 8.80 -2.94
CA ALA A 239 -13.04 7.81 -2.04
C ALA A 239 -14.10 7.08 -1.20
N ALA A 240 -13.89 5.78 -1.01
CA ALA A 240 -14.61 4.97 -0.05
C ALA A 240 -13.65 4.47 1.02
N VAL A 241 -13.86 4.90 2.26
CA VAL A 241 -13.05 4.48 3.40
C VAL A 241 -13.98 3.95 4.47
N GLN A 242 -13.78 2.68 4.82
CA GLN A 242 -14.64 1.90 5.71
C GLN A 242 -13.81 1.28 6.83
N ASN A 243 -14.40 1.12 8.01
CA ASN A 243 -13.77 0.47 9.15
C ASN A 243 -14.16 -1.01 9.24
N PRO A 244 -13.19 -1.93 9.43
CA PRO A 244 -13.51 -3.31 9.79
C PRO A 244 -14.33 -3.36 11.09
N TRP A 245 -15.28 -4.28 11.17
CA TRP A 245 -16.17 -4.37 12.34
C TRP A 245 -15.47 -4.68 13.66
N ALA A 246 -14.39 -5.45 13.61
CA ALA A 246 -13.81 -6.06 14.81
C ALA A 246 -12.66 -5.25 15.42
N THR A 247 -11.77 -4.70 14.59
CA THR A 247 -10.57 -4.00 15.05
C THR A 247 -9.99 -3.09 13.96
N GLY A 248 -9.31 -2.05 14.41
CA GLY A 248 -8.66 -1.04 13.58
C GLY A 248 -9.61 0.06 13.09
N LYS A 249 -9.03 1.22 12.80
CA LYS A 249 -9.74 2.37 12.24
C LYS A 249 -8.98 2.92 11.05
N ASN A 250 -9.69 3.30 10.02
CA ASN A 250 -9.19 3.94 8.83
C ASN A 250 -9.62 5.41 8.87
N TYR A 251 -8.70 6.29 8.50
CA TYR A 251 -8.86 7.74 8.66
C TYR A 251 -8.75 8.43 7.31
N VAL A 252 -9.57 9.46 7.13
CA VAL A 252 -9.51 10.38 6.00
C VAL A 252 -9.48 11.79 6.54
N ILE A 253 -8.37 12.48 6.32
CA ILE A 253 -8.16 13.83 6.84
C ILE A 253 -7.76 14.72 5.66
N GLY A 254 -8.62 15.66 5.30
CA GLY A 254 -8.35 16.66 4.26
C GLY A 254 -8.49 16.19 2.80
N LEU A 255 -9.27 15.14 2.53
CA LEU A 255 -9.51 14.70 1.15
C LEU A 255 -10.19 15.80 0.31
N GLN A 256 -9.63 16.13 -0.84
CA GLN A 256 -10.33 16.82 -1.93
C GLN A 256 -10.93 15.77 -2.87
N GLY A 257 -12.26 15.67 -2.90
CA GLY A 257 -12.96 14.64 -3.69
C GLY A 257 -14.32 14.27 -3.10
N GLU A 258 -15.10 13.47 -3.83
CA GLU A 258 -16.39 12.97 -3.37
C GLU A 258 -16.22 11.82 -2.37
N LYS A 259 -17.05 11.77 -1.33
CA LYS A 259 -17.13 10.62 -0.43
C LYS A 259 -18.26 9.72 -0.91
N TYR A 260 -18.01 8.42 -0.99
CA TYR A 260 -19.06 7.44 -1.29
C TYR A 260 -18.97 6.21 -0.40
N ALA A 261 -20.06 5.43 -0.36
CA ALA A 261 -20.21 4.33 0.60
C ALA A 261 -19.31 3.11 0.33
N GLY A 262 -18.59 3.07 -0.78
CA GLY A 262 -17.90 1.88 -1.26
C GLY A 262 -18.83 0.92 -2.01
N ARG A 263 -18.24 -0.18 -2.50
CA ARG A 263 -18.93 -1.22 -3.27
C ARG A 263 -20.04 -1.89 -2.45
N LEU A 264 -19.73 -2.29 -1.22
CA LEU A 264 -20.66 -2.98 -0.34
C LEU A 264 -21.26 -1.98 0.66
N LYS A 265 -22.60 -1.95 0.70
CA LYS A 265 -23.36 -1.11 1.63
C LYS A 265 -23.36 -1.70 3.05
N GLY A 266 -23.69 -0.86 4.04
CA GLY A 266 -23.84 -1.29 5.44
C GLY A 266 -22.51 -1.63 6.11
N ARG A 267 -21.40 -1.09 5.61
CA ARG A 267 -20.10 -1.15 6.28
C ARG A 267 -19.93 0.08 7.17
N PRO A 268 -19.30 -0.08 8.36
CA PRO A 268 -18.96 1.06 9.18
C PRO A 268 -18.10 2.03 8.38
N ASP A 269 -18.41 3.30 8.49
CA ASP A 269 -17.65 4.35 7.83
C ASP A 269 -16.27 4.52 8.49
N GLY A 270 -15.31 5.05 7.73
CA GLY A 270 -14.04 5.53 8.27
C GLY A 270 -14.22 6.76 9.15
N GLU A 271 -13.14 7.22 9.76
CA GLU A 271 -13.12 8.49 10.48
C GLU A 271 -12.78 9.61 9.49
N TRP A 272 -13.71 10.54 9.26
CA TRP A 272 -13.56 11.61 8.27
C TRP A 272 -13.44 12.98 8.92
N GLU A 273 -12.42 13.72 8.55
CA GLU A 273 -12.20 15.10 8.97
C GLU A 273 -11.76 15.98 7.80
N GLY A 274 -12.28 17.21 7.73
CA GLY A 274 -11.76 18.22 6.82
C GLY A 274 -11.93 17.95 5.33
N GLN A 275 -12.86 17.09 4.92
CA GLN A 275 -13.15 16.86 3.50
C GLN A 275 -13.45 18.18 2.78
N ASN A 276 -12.82 18.38 1.61
CA ASN A 276 -12.87 19.57 0.77
C ASN A 276 -12.48 20.88 1.48
N LYS A 277 -11.85 20.81 2.66
CA LYS A 277 -11.20 21.96 3.28
C LYS A 277 -9.83 22.18 2.64
N LYS A 278 -9.55 23.41 2.25
CA LYS A 278 -8.22 23.80 1.76
C LYS A 278 -7.30 24.06 2.94
N ASP A 279 -6.00 24.11 2.65
CA ASP A 279 -4.96 24.57 3.58
C ASP A 279 -4.88 23.78 4.90
N LEU A 280 -5.03 22.44 4.82
CA LEU A 280 -4.88 21.53 5.97
C LEU A 280 -3.51 21.73 6.65
N GLN A 281 -3.50 21.78 7.98
CA GLN A 281 -2.28 21.85 8.80
C GLN A 281 -2.22 20.67 9.79
N PRO A 282 -1.08 19.94 9.84
CA PRO A 282 0.07 20.05 8.94
C PRO A 282 -0.29 19.64 7.50
N ALA A 283 0.42 20.20 6.52
CA ALA A 283 0.18 19.88 5.09
C ALA A 283 0.51 18.42 4.73
N SER A 284 1.40 17.79 5.51
CA SER A 284 1.73 16.37 5.43
C SER A 284 1.91 15.81 6.84
N LEU A 285 1.33 14.65 7.10
CA LEU A 285 1.54 13.91 8.33
C LEU A 285 2.92 13.25 8.35
N PHE A 286 3.37 12.71 7.21
CA PHE A 286 4.70 12.12 7.07
C PHE A 286 5.81 13.13 7.38
N GLU A 287 5.72 14.33 6.80
CA GLU A 287 6.67 15.41 7.07
C GLU A 287 6.68 15.81 8.54
N ALA A 288 5.50 16.03 9.12
CA ALA A 288 5.34 16.40 10.53
C ALA A 288 5.96 15.35 11.48
N GLN A 289 5.82 14.05 11.16
CA GLN A 289 6.41 12.96 11.93
C GLN A 289 7.92 12.84 11.73
N SER A 290 8.42 13.13 10.52
CA SER A 290 9.85 13.05 10.20
C SER A 290 10.65 14.22 10.77
N GLY A 291 9.99 15.33 11.13
CA GLY A 291 10.63 16.59 11.51
C GLY A 291 11.35 17.27 10.34
N LYS A 292 11.05 16.89 9.10
CA LYS A 292 11.66 17.41 7.87
C LYS A 292 10.58 17.86 6.89
N THR A 293 10.86 18.94 6.17
CA THR A 293 10.09 19.37 5.00
C THR A 293 10.86 18.97 3.75
N PHE A 294 10.23 18.19 2.88
CA PHE A 294 10.76 17.80 1.58
C PHE A 294 10.24 18.81 0.55
N LYS A 295 11.15 19.40 -0.22
CA LYS A 295 10.75 20.34 -1.30
C LYS A 295 10.13 19.55 -2.45
N LYS A 296 9.05 20.09 -3.01
CA LYS A 296 8.44 19.67 -4.27
C LYS A 296 9.38 19.92 -5.46
#